data_AF-A0A815JXP9-F1
#
_entry.id   AF-A0A815JXP9-F1
#
_cell.length_a   1.000
_cell.length_b   1.000
_cell.length_c   1.000
_cell.angle_alpha   90.00
_cell.angle_beta   90.00
_cell.angle_gamma   90.00
#
_symmetry.space_group_name_H-M   'P 1'
#
loop_
_entity.id
_entity.type
_entity.pdbx_description
1 polymer ?
#
loop_
_entity_poly.entity_id
_entity_poly.type
_entity_poly.pdbx_seq_one_letter_code
_entity_poly.pdbx_strand_id
1 'polypeptide(L)'
;MLIGKYLGFEEYENENGKKISIEDQEDALLRIFHLAGYFHLTKIWKDWNSMGFFENLQEIFEKISFIIKCSNANHNDPNEFNVKYFRENVFEKSLLNDEDCLDWILYLSQHAFGRSIGQERYEMKSLHWIHQNEHYFIEQVRLLRLVDRQCPILKQFDQCWIAGASRLSLSQRILDYKYQILSKNIQINGQTLILAGERELWANIDGISPKISEELFQISKNHLDINQIDFSSIETTDSEIIQEGKEYLLNLSRIHGIELNSSQPFIEYQTKDQCSNDRFPNRIYLNYENSQKKLTETLLSEDLIKTYLEETFSSIEIVDTSANEQIRPNTASTAQDATEKFIQQIFNGDFREKKLFHILLWSNNPSIERQTLVTQRKVNSILEKSNLIENNYKISIHGIGCSSNVNLEIVHSELGALITEKYLWLFEQQKKQGEIKKKRNINDLLFQTRK
;
A
#
# COMPACT_ATOMS: atom_id res chain seq x y z
N MET A 1 -13.94 11.82 -22.09
CA MET A 1 -13.67 10.43 -21.67
C MET A 1 -13.60 10.39 -20.15
N LEU A 2 -13.90 9.28 -19.47
CA LEU A 2 -13.74 9.16 -18.02
C LEU A 2 -12.57 8.23 -17.72
N ILE A 3 -11.38 8.78 -17.47
CA ILE A 3 -10.16 7.99 -17.27
C ILE A 3 -10.21 7.23 -15.95
N GLY A 4 -10.96 7.73 -14.97
CA GLY A 4 -11.20 7.04 -13.70
C GLY A 4 -11.68 5.59 -13.90
N LYS A 5 -12.51 5.33 -14.93
CA LYS A 5 -12.93 3.96 -15.27
C LYS A 5 -11.77 3.06 -15.68
N TYR A 6 -10.84 3.59 -16.48
CA TYR A 6 -9.65 2.85 -16.90
C TYR A 6 -8.67 2.63 -15.75
N LEU A 7 -8.59 3.58 -14.81
CA LEU A 7 -7.84 3.41 -13.56
C LEU A 7 -8.54 2.47 -12.57
N GLY A 8 -9.71 1.92 -12.89
CA GLY A 8 -10.45 1.04 -12.00
C GLY A 8 -10.90 1.76 -10.72
N PHE A 9 -11.27 3.03 -10.82
CA PHE A 9 -12.09 3.68 -9.80
C PHE A 9 -13.51 3.13 -9.87
N GLU A 10 -14.10 2.92 -8.70
CA GLU A 10 -15.43 2.34 -8.54
C GLU A 10 -16.27 3.25 -7.66
N GLU A 11 -17.58 3.31 -7.94
CA GLU A 11 -18.51 4.01 -7.07
C GLU A 11 -18.53 3.35 -5.69
N TYR A 12 -18.53 4.15 -4.63
CA TYR A 12 -18.63 3.65 -3.26
C TYR A 12 -19.42 4.60 -2.36
N GLU A 13 -19.86 4.08 -1.23
CA GLU A 13 -20.47 4.87 -0.17
C GLU A 13 -19.45 5.05 0.95
N ASN A 14 -19.19 6.29 1.35
CA ASN A 14 -18.30 6.56 2.47
C ASN A 14 -18.97 6.29 3.82
N GLU A 15 -18.22 6.41 4.92
CA GLU A 15 -18.71 6.16 6.28
C GLU A 15 -19.93 7.02 6.70
N ASN A 16 -20.15 8.15 6.03
CA ASN A 16 -21.28 9.06 6.28
C ASN A 16 -22.49 8.78 5.36
N GLY A 17 -22.48 7.70 4.58
CA GLY A 17 -23.56 7.39 3.65
C GLY A 17 -23.54 8.22 2.35
N LYS A 18 -22.47 9.00 2.10
CA LYS A 18 -22.35 9.79 0.87
C LYS A 18 -21.81 8.91 -0.24
N LYS A 19 -22.53 8.85 -1.35
CA LYS A 19 -22.07 8.22 -2.59
C LYS A 19 -20.97 9.07 -3.23
N ILE A 20 -19.86 8.43 -3.54
CA ILE A 20 -18.71 9.00 -4.25
C ILE A 20 -18.67 8.36 -5.64
N SER A 21 -18.72 9.19 -6.68
CA SER A 21 -18.71 8.75 -8.07
C SER A 21 -17.28 8.50 -8.58
N ILE A 22 -17.17 7.94 -9.80
CA ILE A 22 -15.89 7.80 -10.49
C ILE A 22 -15.35 9.18 -10.89
N GLU A 23 -16.24 10.10 -11.29
CA GLU A 23 -15.94 11.49 -11.58
C GLU A 23 -15.35 12.21 -10.37
N ASP A 24 -15.92 12.02 -9.17
CA ASP A 24 -15.41 12.63 -7.94
C ASP A 24 -13.97 12.17 -7.64
N GLN A 25 -13.68 10.89 -7.87
CA GLN A 25 -12.34 10.32 -7.69
C GLN A 25 -11.35 10.84 -8.73
N GLU A 26 -11.76 10.92 -10.01
CA GLU A 26 -10.91 11.47 -11.07
C GLU A 26 -10.60 12.95 -10.81
N ASP A 27 -11.62 13.74 -10.44
CA ASP A 27 -11.46 15.15 -10.09
C ASP A 27 -10.54 15.32 -8.86
N ALA A 28 -10.66 14.46 -7.84
CA ALA A 28 -9.78 14.46 -6.68
C ALA A 28 -8.30 14.20 -7.06
N LEU A 29 -8.05 13.21 -7.92
CA LEU A 29 -6.70 12.91 -8.42
C LEU A 29 -6.10 14.10 -9.19
N LEU A 30 -6.89 14.72 -10.07
CA LEU A 30 -6.46 15.91 -10.82
C LEU A 30 -6.16 17.10 -9.91
N ARG A 31 -6.96 17.32 -8.86
CA ARG A 31 -6.70 18.35 -7.86
C ARG A 31 -5.39 18.11 -7.11
N ILE A 32 -5.04 16.85 -6.81
CA ILE A 32 -3.74 16.53 -6.20
C ILE A 32 -2.58 16.85 -7.16
N PHE A 33 -2.70 16.50 -8.46
CA PHE A 33 -1.68 16.87 -9.44
C PHE A 33 -1.55 18.39 -9.62
N HIS A 34 -2.66 19.12 -9.55
CA HIS A 34 -2.68 20.58 -9.54
C HIS A 34 -1.90 21.15 -8.34
N LEU A 35 -2.20 20.70 -7.11
CA LEU A 35 -1.50 21.12 -5.89
C LEU A 35 0.02 20.88 -5.99
N ALA A 36 0.40 19.77 -6.61
CA ALA A 36 1.80 19.40 -6.80
C ALA A 36 2.47 20.15 -7.97
N GLY A 37 1.77 21.05 -8.66
CA GLY A 37 2.30 21.93 -9.72
C GLY A 37 2.48 21.26 -11.08
N TYR A 38 1.89 20.07 -11.31
CA TYR A 38 2.08 19.31 -12.55
C TYR A 38 1.40 19.93 -13.76
N PHE A 39 0.49 20.87 -13.55
CA PHE A 39 -0.23 21.55 -14.63
C PHE A 39 0.38 22.90 -15.03
N HIS A 40 1.54 23.28 -14.47
CA HIS A 40 2.30 24.39 -15.01
C HIS A 40 2.78 24.08 -16.44
N LEU A 41 2.60 25.03 -17.36
CA LEU A 41 2.88 24.84 -18.79
C LEU A 41 4.33 24.39 -19.07
N THR A 42 5.29 24.97 -18.36
CA THR A 42 6.72 24.59 -18.48
C THR A 42 6.97 23.15 -18.05
N LYS A 43 6.26 22.68 -17.02
CA LYS A 43 6.37 21.32 -16.50
C LYS A 43 5.76 20.32 -17.47
N ILE A 44 4.56 20.60 -17.99
CA ILE A 44 3.90 19.77 -19.01
C ILE A 44 4.78 19.64 -20.26
N TRP A 45 5.28 20.76 -20.78
CA TRP A 45 6.15 20.73 -21.96
C TRP A 45 7.36 19.82 -21.73
N LYS A 46 8.04 19.96 -20.59
CA LYS A 46 9.20 19.13 -20.23
C LYS A 46 8.81 17.65 -20.12
N ASP A 47 7.70 17.36 -19.44
CA ASP A 47 7.26 16.00 -19.16
C ASP A 47 6.84 15.26 -20.42
N TRP A 48 6.09 15.90 -21.33
CA TRP A 48 5.69 15.28 -22.59
C TRP A 48 6.84 15.10 -23.57
N ASN A 49 7.77 16.05 -23.64
CA ASN A 49 9.01 15.84 -24.38
C ASN A 49 9.81 14.64 -23.83
N SER A 50 9.76 14.42 -22.52
CA SER A 50 10.44 13.28 -21.88
C SER A 50 9.71 11.95 -22.08
N MET A 51 8.37 11.96 -22.16
CA MET A 51 7.57 10.77 -22.46
C MET A 51 7.70 10.34 -23.93
N GLY A 52 7.85 11.29 -24.86
CA GLY A 52 7.97 11.02 -26.29
C GLY A 52 6.71 10.42 -26.94
N PHE A 53 6.82 10.02 -28.20
CA PHE A 53 5.78 9.33 -28.98
C PHE A 53 4.43 10.08 -29.13
N PHE A 54 4.45 11.41 -29.10
CA PHE A 54 3.30 12.24 -29.45
C PHE A 54 3.38 12.64 -30.92
N GLU A 55 2.34 12.33 -31.70
CA GLU A 55 2.16 12.86 -33.04
C GLU A 55 1.78 14.34 -32.92
N ASN A 56 2.58 15.25 -33.49
CA ASN A 56 2.34 16.70 -33.43
C ASN A 56 2.31 17.31 -32.01
N LEU A 57 3.28 16.94 -31.17
CA LEU A 57 3.42 17.43 -29.79
C LEU A 57 3.20 18.94 -29.61
N GLN A 58 3.73 19.76 -30.52
CA GLN A 58 3.58 21.22 -30.45
C GLN A 58 2.11 21.65 -30.58
N GLU A 59 1.37 21.10 -31.53
CA GLU A 59 -0.04 21.42 -31.74
C GLU A 59 -0.89 20.96 -30.54
N ILE A 60 -0.63 19.75 -30.03
CA ILE A 60 -1.29 19.22 -28.85
C ILE A 60 -1.03 20.14 -27.64
N PHE A 61 0.23 20.55 -27.45
CA PHE A 61 0.61 21.42 -26.35
C PHE A 61 -0.04 22.80 -26.44
N GLU A 62 -0.14 23.40 -27.62
CA GLU A 62 -0.82 24.70 -27.80
C GLU A 62 -2.30 24.61 -27.43
N LYS A 63 -2.99 23.55 -27.88
CA LYS A 63 -4.41 23.32 -27.55
C LYS A 63 -4.62 23.06 -26.06
N ILE A 64 -3.80 22.21 -25.45
CA ILE A 64 -3.91 21.90 -24.01
C ILE A 64 -3.48 23.08 -23.14
N SER A 65 -2.53 23.90 -23.59
CA SER A 65 -2.15 25.15 -22.91
C SER A 65 -3.32 26.13 -22.82
N PHE A 66 -4.17 26.19 -23.86
CA PHE A 66 -5.39 26.99 -23.82
C PHE A 66 -6.36 26.45 -22.75
N ILE A 67 -6.60 25.13 -22.74
CA ILE A 67 -7.47 24.48 -21.75
C ILE A 67 -7.00 24.74 -20.31
N ILE A 68 -5.70 24.59 -20.06
CA ILE A 68 -5.08 24.82 -18.75
C ILE A 68 -5.31 26.25 -18.25
N LYS A 69 -5.16 27.24 -19.13
CA LYS A 69 -5.40 28.64 -18.78
C LYS A 69 -6.89 28.87 -18.49
N CYS A 70 -7.78 28.31 -19.30
CA CYS A 70 -9.22 28.44 -19.11
C CYS A 70 -9.73 27.72 -17.84
N SER A 71 -9.07 26.65 -17.42
CA SER A 71 -9.38 25.95 -16.17
C SER A 71 -8.69 26.54 -14.94
N ASN A 72 -7.82 27.55 -15.10
CA ASN A 72 -6.88 28.04 -14.09
C ASN A 72 -5.98 26.93 -13.48
N ALA A 73 -5.67 25.87 -14.23
CA ALA A 73 -4.85 24.77 -13.71
C ALA A 73 -3.36 25.15 -13.57
N ASN A 74 -2.94 26.28 -14.12
CA ASN A 74 -1.58 26.80 -14.00
C ASN A 74 -1.41 27.77 -12.83
N HIS A 75 -2.46 28.03 -12.06
CA HIS A 75 -2.43 28.90 -10.88
C HIS A 75 -2.09 28.10 -9.62
N ASN A 76 -1.62 28.79 -8.57
CA ASN A 76 -1.27 28.13 -7.31
C ASN A 76 -2.45 28.01 -6.35
N ASP A 77 -3.55 28.73 -6.58
CA ASP A 77 -4.73 28.69 -5.71
C ASP A 77 -5.60 27.46 -6.05
N PRO A 78 -5.74 26.47 -5.15
CA PRO A 78 -6.57 25.30 -5.39
C PRO A 78 -8.07 25.61 -5.58
N ASN A 79 -8.55 26.76 -5.11
CA ASN A 79 -9.95 27.15 -5.22
C ASN A 79 -10.31 27.68 -6.62
N GLU A 80 -9.32 28.13 -7.39
CA GLU A 80 -9.54 28.66 -8.74
C GLU A 80 -9.58 27.56 -9.80
N PHE A 81 -9.07 26.36 -9.50
CA PHE A 81 -8.97 25.26 -10.45
C PHE A 81 -10.35 24.65 -10.78
N ASN A 82 -10.82 24.92 -12.00
CA ASN A 82 -12.00 24.30 -12.57
C ASN A 82 -11.66 22.92 -13.13
N VAL A 83 -11.56 21.95 -12.22
CA VAL A 83 -11.22 20.56 -12.54
C VAL A 83 -12.19 19.92 -13.53
N LYS A 84 -13.48 20.25 -13.45
CA LYS A 84 -14.50 19.69 -14.36
C LYS A 84 -14.22 20.12 -15.80
N TYR A 85 -14.00 21.42 -16.02
CA TYR A 85 -13.64 21.93 -17.34
C TYR A 85 -12.33 21.29 -17.82
N PHE A 86 -11.32 21.18 -16.96
CA PHE A 86 -10.06 20.53 -17.32
C PHE A 86 -10.28 19.07 -17.78
N ARG A 87 -10.95 18.25 -16.96
CA ARG A 87 -11.22 16.83 -17.24
C ARG A 87 -11.99 16.65 -18.56
N GLU A 88 -13.02 17.45 -18.78
CA GLU A 88 -13.88 17.34 -19.96
C GLU A 88 -13.18 17.71 -21.27
N ASN A 89 -12.18 18.61 -21.23
CA ASN A 89 -11.51 19.13 -22.42
C ASN A 89 -10.12 18.52 -22.66
N VAL A 90 -9.31 18.27 -21.62
CA VAL A 90 -7.96 17.71 -21.77
C VAL A 90 -7.99 16.26 -22.25
N PHE A 91 -8.98 15.49 -21.80
CA PHE A 91 -9.16 14.09 -22.15
C PHE A 91 -10.18 13.89 -23.28
N GLU A 92 -10.31 14.89 -24.14
CA GLU A 92 -11.03 14.79 -25.39
C GLU A 92 -10.20 13.96 -26.39
N LYS A 93 -10.81 12.92 -27.00
CA LYS A 93 -10.11 11.96 -27.87
C LYS A 93 -9.49 12.58 -29.13
N SER A 94 -9.89 13.80 -29.48
CA SER A 94 -9.33 14.59 -30.58
C SER A 94 -7.93 15.14 -30.29
N LEU A 95 -7.51 15.19 -29.02
CA LEU A 95 -6.22 15.73 -28.57
C LEU A 95 -5.26 14.64 -28.12
N LEU A 96 -5.73 13.75 -27.26
CA LEU A 96 -4.96 12.64 -26.69
C LEU A 96 -5.79 11.37 -26.81
N ASN A 97 -5.18 10.26 -27.23
CA ASN A 97 -5.87 8.99 -27.19
C ASN A 97 -5.85 8.36 -25.78
N ASP A 98 -6.62 7.30 -25.60
CA ASP A 98 -6.80 6.64 -24.29
C ASP A 98 -5.44 6.20 -23.68
N GLU A 99 -4.50 5.72 -24.50
CA GLU A 99 -3.16 5.30 -24.07
C GLU A 99 -2.28 6.49 -23.67
N ASP A 100 -2.29 7.58 -24.45
CA ASP A 100 -1.53 8.80 -24.14
C ASP A 100 -1.98 9.40 -22.80
N CYS A 101 -3.30 9.37 -22.53
CA CYS A 101 -3.85 9.83 -21.27
C CYS A 101 -3.41 8.96 -20.07
N LEU A 102 -3.48 7.63 -20.22
CA LEU A 102 -3.09 6.68 -19.18
C LEU A 102 -1.60 6.73 -18.88
N ASP A 103 -0.76 6.77 -19.92
CA ASP A 103 0.67 6.92 -19.79
C ASP A 103 1.04 8.24 -19.10
N TRP A 104 0.31 9.32 -19.41
CA TRP A 104 0.54 10.61 -18.76
C TRP A 104 0.18 10.57 -17.29
N ILE A 105 -0.97 10.00 -16.91
CA ILE A 105 -1.33 9.84 -15.48
C ILE A 105 -0.32 8.96 -14.73
N LEU A 106 0.13 7.85 -15.33
CA LEU A 106 1.17 7.01 -14.73
C LEU A 106 2.46 7.81 -14.53
N TYR A 107 2.90 8.52 -15.57
CA TYR A 107 4.10 9.36 -15.52
C TYR A 107 3.98 10.42 -14.42
N LEU A 108 2.87 11.17 -14.39
CA LEU A 108 2.60 12.18 -13.37
C LEU A 108 2.66 11.57 -11.97
N SER A 109 2.07 10.40 -11.78
CA SER A 109 2.09 9.72 -10.48
C SER A 109 3.52 9.38 -10.06
N GLN A 110 4.32 8.81 -10.96
CA GLN A 110 5.71 8.46 -10.63
C GLN A 110 6.56 9.68 -10.26
N HIS A 111 6.30 10.83 -10.88
CA HIS A 111 7.04 12.06 -10.64
C HIS A 111 6.50 12.88 -9.45
N ALA A 112 5.18 12.93 -9.28
CA ALA A 112 4.50 13.68 -8.21
C ALA A 112 4.87 13.17 -6.84
N PHE A 113 4.99 11.85 -6.72
CA PHE A 113 5.11 11.19 -5.43
C PHE A 113 6.58 10.96 -4.99
N GLY A 114 7.58 11.37 -5.80
CA GLY A 114 8.93 11.75 -5.36
C GLY A 114 9.81 10.67 -4.70
N ARG A 115 9.48 9.38 -4.85
CA ARG A 115 10.18 8.29 -4.16
C ARG A 115 11.45 7.85 -4.88
N SER A 116 12.58 7.87 -4.18
CA SER A 116 13.85 7.33 -4.70
C SER A 116 13.90 5.80 -4.65
N ILE A 117 14.76 5.18 -5.47
CA ILE A 117 14.98 3.72 -5.44
C ILE A 117 15.47 3.31 -4.05
N GLY A 118 14.83 2.31 -3.45
CA GLY A 118 15.21 1.76 -2.14
C GLY A 118 14.76 2.57 -0.91
N GLN A 119 14.18 3.75 -1.08
CA GLN A 119 13.63 4.57 0.01
C GLN A 119 12.33 3.95 0.55
N GLU A 120 12.20 3.80 1.85
CA GLU A 120 10.95 3.38 2.51
C GLU A 120 9.95 4.53 2.57
N ARG A 121 8.67 4.19 2.72
CA ARG A 121 7.61 5.20 2.77
C ARG A 121 7.74 6.15 3.96
N TYR A 122 8.18 5.64 5.12
CA TYR A 122 8.41 6.45 6.31
C TYR A 122 9.68 7.31 6.22
N GLU A 123 10.56 7.06 5.24
CA GLU A 123 11.79 7.83 5.00
C GLU A 123 11.55 9.02 4.06
N MET A 124 10.32 9.20 3.58
CA MET A 124 9.95 10.35 2.77
C MET A 124 9.77 11.59 3.65
N LYS A 125 10.33 12.71 3.20
CA LYS A 125 10.07 14.02 3.81
C LYS A 125 8.87 14.65 3.12
N SER A 126 8.03 15.33 3.89
CA SER A 126 6.92 16.10 3.34
C SER A 126 7.38 17.11 2.32
N LEU A 127 6.62 17.19 1.24
CA LEU A 127 6.74 18.28 0.29
C LEU A 127 6.05 19.51 0.88
N HIS A 128 6.71 20.67 0.80
CA HIS A 128 6.22 21.91 1.40
C HIS A 128 4.77 22.25 1.03
N TRP A 129 4.37 21.95 -0.21
CA TRP A 129 3.03 22.22 -0.72
C TRP A 129 1.93 21.40 -0.03
N ILE A 130 2.26 20.19 0.47
CA ILE A 130 1.30 19.32 1.16
C ILE A 130 0.90 19.98 2.48
N HIS A 131 1.86 20.46 3.26
CA HIS A 131 1.58 21.16 4.52
C HIS A 131 0.87 22.50 4.32
N GLN A 132 1.21 23.23 3.26
CA GLN A 132 0.51 24.48 2.93
C GLN A 132 -0.97 24.26 2.61
N ASN A 133 -1.33 23.07 2.10
CA ASN A 133 -2.67 22.75 1.63
C ASN A 133 -3.26 21.53 2.35
N GLU A 134 -2.86 21.28 3.60
CA GLU A 134 -3.09 20.02 4.30
C GLU A 134 -4.58 19.63 4.32
N HIS A 135 -5.45 20.52 4.78
CA HIS A 135 -6.90 20.26 4.82
C HIS A 135 -7.46 19.89 3.44
N TYR A 136 -7.10 20.66 2.42
CA TYR A 136 -7.59 20.45 1.06
C TYR A 136 -7.07 19.13 0.48
N PHE A 137 -5.79 18.79 0.72
CA PHE A 137 -5.21 17.52 0.31
C PHE A 137 -5.89 16.34 1.00
N ILE A 138 -6.12 16.41 2.31
CA ILE A 138 -6.83 15.38 3.09
C ILE A 138 -8.22 15.12 2.50
N GLU A 139 -8.97 16.18 2.17
CA GLU A 139 -10.27 16.03 1.52
C GLU A 139 -10.20 15.28 0.19
N GLN A 140 -9.18 15.55 -0.63
CA GLN A 140 -9.03 14.85 -1.92
C GLN A 140 -8.65 13.37 -1.72
N VAL A 141 -7.72 13.05 -0.82
CA VAL A 141 -7.30 11.66 -0.60
C VAL A 141 -8.37 10.81 0.09
N ARG A 142 -9.31 11.43 0.83
CA ARG A 142 -10.53 10.76 1.33
C ARG A 142 -11.45 10.30 0.20
N LEU A 143 -11.63 11.13 -0.83
CA LEU A 143 -12.39 10.76 -2.03
C LEU A 143 -11.75 9.58 -2.77
N LEU A 144 -10.44 9.38 -2.61
CA LEU A 144 -9.67 8.27 -3.16
C LEU A 144 -9.55 7.06 -2.20
N ARG A 145 -10.32 7.02 -1.11
CA ARG A 145 -10.34 5.93 -0.10
C ARG A 145 -8.98 5.65 0.57
N LEU A 146 -8.09 6.64 0.63
CA LEU A 146 -6.76 6.47 1.21
C LEU A 146 -6.68 6.75 2.71
N VAL A 147 -7.73 7.30 3.32
CA VAL A 147 -7.74 7.73 4.73
C VAL A 147 -8.82 7.02 5.52
N ASP A 148 -10.06 7.12 5.05
CA ASP A 148 -11.23 6.65 5.78
C ASP A 148 -11.31 5.12 5.80
N ARG A 149 -11.91 4.56 6.86
CA ARG A 149 -12.06 3.11 7.05
C ARG A 149 -12.72 2.47 5.83
N GLN A 150 -12.17 1.33 5.41
CA GLN A 150 -12.79 0.47 4.40
C GLN A 150 -13.49 -0.69 5.09
N CYS A 151 -14.81 -0.78 4.98
CA CYS A 151 -15.64 -1.79 5.66
C CYS A 151 -15.83 -3.06 4.82
N PRO A 152 -16.11 -4.22 5.46
CA PRO A 152 -16.45 -5.45 4.75
C PRO A 152 -17.71 -5.27 3.90
N ILE A 153 -17.64 -5.71 2.64
CA ILE A 153 -18.83 -5.82 1.78
C ILE A 153 -19.61 -7.13 1.99
N LEU A 154 -18.96 -8.16 2.56
CA LEU A 154 -19.56 -9.45 2.91
C LEU A 154 -19.51 -9.67 4.42
N LYS A 155 -20.41 -10.53 4.93
CA LYS A 155 -20.38 -10.98 6.33
C LYS A 155 -19.69 -12.31 6.54
N GLN A 156 -19.43 -13.06 5.47
CA GLN A 156 -18.85 -14.40 5.53
C GLN A 156 -17.70 -14.50 4.52
N PHE A 157 -16.58 -15.03 4.99
CA PHE A 157 -15.38 -15.24 4.19
C PHE A 157 -14.84 -16.65 4.42
N ASP A 158 -14.13 -17.17 3.43
CA ASP A 158 -13.50 -18.49 3.47
C ASP A 158 -12.20 -18.48 4.25
N GLN A 159 -11.42 -17.40 4.13
CA GLN A 159 -10.22 -17.18 4.91
C GLN A 159 -10.06 -15.69 5.20
N CYS A 160 -9.25 -15.39 6.22
CA CYS A 160 -8.76 -14.06 6.50
C CYS A 160 -7.23 -14.04 6.39
N TRP A 161 -6.66 -13.08 5.68
CA TRP A 161 -5.23 -12.84 5.56
C TRP A 161 -4.92 -11.47 6.15
N ILE A 162 -4.21 -11.42 7.27
CA ILE A 162 -3.71 -10.19 7.87
C ILE A 162 -2.35 -9.89 7.25
N ALA A 163 -2.23 -8.77 6.54
CA ALA A 163 -0.97 -8.38 5.95
C ALA A 163 0.10 -8.14 7.03
N GLY A 164 1.34 -8.55 6.76
CA GLY A 164 2.50 -8.24 7.59
C GLY A 164 2.96 -6.77 7.48
N ALA A 165 3.62 -6.26 8.53
CA ALA A 165 4.17 -4.92 8.62
C ALA A 165 5.21 -4.77 9.75
N SER A 166 5.65 -3.54 10.01
CA SER A 166 6.33 -3.18 11.25
C SER A 166 5.44 -3.40 12.47
N ARG A 167 6.06 -3.50 13.65
CA ARG A 167 5.36 -3.82 14.91
C ARG A 167 4.13 -2.96 15.17
N LEU A 168 4.24 -1.63 15.03
CA LEU A 168 3.10 -0.72 15.27
C LEU A 168 1.93 -1.04 14.33
N SER A 169 2.18 -1.08 13.02
CA SER A 169 1.13 -1.30 12.04
C SER A 169 0.54 -2.72 12.12
N LEU A 170 1.34 -3.73 12.43
CA LEU A 170 0.84 -5.09 12.62
C LEU A 170 -0.01 -5.19 13.90
N SER A 171 0.41 -4.55 14.99
CA SER A 171 -0.40 -4.45 16.22
C SER A 171 -1.74 -3.79 15.93
N GLN A 172 -1.75 -2.69 15.18
CA GLN A 172 -2.98 -1.99 14.79
C GLN A 172 -3.92 -2.89 13.98
N ARG A 173 -3.40 -3.62 13.00
CA ARG A 173 -4.18 -4.56 12.17
C ARG A 173 -4.76 -5.71 12.99
N ILE A 174 -3.97 -6.28 13.89
CA ILE A 174 -4.39 -7.37 14.80
C ILE A 174 -5.53 -6.91 15.71
N LEU A 175 -5.40 -5.73 16.33
CA LEU A 175 -6.40 -5.18 17.24
C LEU A 175 -7.69 -4.82 16.50
N ASP A 176 -7.56 -4.21 15.31
CA ASP A 176 -8.72 -3.90 14.46
C ASP A 176 -9.45 -5.16 14.00
N TYR A 177 -8.70 -6.19 13.56
CA TYR A 177 -9.26 -7.49 13.22
C TYR A 177 -10.04 -8.08 14.41
N LYS A 178 -9.44 -8.12 15.61
CA LYS A 178 -10.10 -8.61 16.83
C LYS A 178 -11.40 -7.84 17.10
N TYR A 179 -11.36 -6.50 17.05
CA TYR A 179 -12.52 -5.66 17.27
C TYR A 179 -13.64 -5.94 16.25
N GLN A 180 -13.31 -5.99 14.96
CA GLN A 180 -14.32 -6.11 13.91
C GLN A 180 -14.95 -7.50 13.83
N ILE A 181 -14.18 -8.58 14.00
CA ILE A 181 -14.73 -9.94 14.05
C ILE A 181 -15.73 -10.06 15.21
N LEU A 182 -15.40 -9.53 16.39
CA LEU A 182 -16.26 -9.58 17.57
C LEU A 182 -17.47 -8.64 17.48
N SER A 183 -17.30 -7.42 16.98
CA SER A 183 -18.33 -6.37 17.03
C SER A 183 -19.25 -6.34 15.80
N LYS A 184 -18.78 -6.76 14.62
CA LYS A 184 -19.56 -6.72 13.37
C LYS A 184 -20.10 -8.07 12.92
N ASN A 185 -19.87 -9.13 13.71
CA ASN A 185 -20.31 -10.49 13.40
C ASN A 185 -19.85 -10.95 12.00
N ILE A 186 -18.58 -10.67 11.68
CA ILE A 186 -17.92 -11.17 10.48
C ILE A 186 -17.48 -12.60 10.76
N GLN A 187 -17.89 -13.53 9.91
CA GLN A 187 -17.56 -14.94 10.06
C GLN A 187 -16.44 -15.35 9.10
N ILE A 188 -15.37 -15.93 9.65
CA ILE A 188 -14.29 -16.58 8.90
C ILE A 188 -14.50 -18.09 9.01
N ASN A 189 -14.77 -18.77 7.90
CA ASN A 189 -15.11 -20.19 7.88
C ASN A 189 -13.86 -21.10 7.93
N GLY A 190 -12.73 -20.61 7.45
CA GLY A 190 -11.45 -21.31 7.45
C GLY A 190 -10.43 -20.65 8.37
N GLN A 191 -9.17 -20.69 7.95
CA GLN A 191 -8.05 -20.19 8.74
C GLN A 191 -7.91 -18.66 8.64
N THR A 192 -7.36 -18.08 9.71
CA THR A 192 -6.79 -16.73 9.68
C THR A 192 -5.28 -16.85 9.56
N LEU A 193 -4.70 -16.22 8.56
CA LEU A 193 -3.27 -16.22 8.27
C LEU A 193 -2.68 -14.84 8.55
N ILE A 194 -1.50 -14.77 9.18
CA ILE A 194 -0.65 -13.57 9.15
C ILE A 194 0.40 -13.75 8.06
N LEU A 195 0.44 -12.80 7.13
CA LEU A 195 1.32 -12.82 5.97
C LEU A 195 2.66 -12.13 6.31
N ALA A 196 3.53 -12.83 7.02
CA ALA A 196 4.84 -12.36 7.44
C ALA A 196 5.94 -12.80 6.47
N GLY A 197 7.19 -12.46 6.79
CA GLY A 197 8.33 -13.03 6.09
C GLY A 197 9.66 -12.75 6.79
N GLU A 198 10.73 -13.23 6.17
CA GLU A 198 12.11 -13.07 6.62
C GLU A 198 12.66 -11.63 6.49
N ARG A 199 11.84 -10.60 6.75
CA ARG A 199 12.32 -9.23 6.96
C ARG A 199 13.01 -9.15 8.31
N GLU A 200 14.31 -8.89 8.31
CA GLU A 200 15.06 -8.60 9.55
C GLU A 200 14.44 -7.40 10.28
N LEU A 201 14.29 -7.51 11.61
CA LEU A 201 13.79 -6.41 12.44
C LEU A 201 14.88 -5.37 12.71
N TRP A 202 14.49 -4.10 12.87
CA TRP A 202 15.41 -3.03 13.28
C TRP A 202 14.73 -1.97 14.16
N ALA A 203 15.52 -1.37 15.04
CA ALA A 203 14.98 -0.58 16.15
C ALA A 203 14.19 0.66 15.69
N ASN A 204 14.60 1.29 14.58
CA ASN A 204 13.95 2.52 14.09
C ASN A 204 12.50 2.32 13.63
N ILE A 205 12.12 1.13 13.18
CA ILE A 205 10.78 0.87 12.63
C ILE A 205 9.93 -0.03 13.53
N ASP A 206 10.58 -0.95 14.25
CA ASP A 206 9.90 -1.93 15.09
C ASP A 206 9.82 -1.47 16.56
N GLY A 207 10.40 -0.31 16.88
CA GLY A 207 10.15 0.42 18.12
C GLY A 207 8.79 1.12 18.12
N ILE A 208 8.19 1.22 19.29
CA ILE A 208 6.91 1.91 19.53
C ILE A 208 7.12 2.86 20.71
N SER A 209 6.67 4.11 20.59
CA SER A 209 6.69 5.03 21.74
C SER A 209 5.95 4.41 22.94
N PRO A 210 6.47 4.52 24.17
CA PRO A 210 5.82 3.97 25.36
C PRO A 210 4.35 4.38 25.51
N LYS A 211 4.00 5.64 25.18
CA LYS A 211 2.62 6.13 25.21
C LYS A 211 1.72 5.39 24.22
N ILE A 212 2.19 5.21 22.97
CA ILE A 212 1.46 4.45 21.96
C ILE A 212 1.31 2.99 22.37
N SER A 213 2.36 2.39 22.94
CA SER A 213 2.32 1.02 23.44
C SER A 213 1.28 0.83 24.55
N GLU A 214 1.17 1.80 25.46
CA GLU A 214 0.14 1.79 26.51
C GLU A 214 -1.28 1.88 25.92
N GLU A 215 -1.50 2.77 24.95
CA GLU A 215 -2.80 2.88 24.26
C GLU A 215 -3.18 1.59 23.51
N LEU A 216 -2.26 0.96 22.79
CA LEU A 216 -2.48 -0.33 22.13
C LEU A 216 -2.88 -1.42 23.14
N PHE A 217 -2.23 -1.42 24.33
CA PHE A 217 -2.58 -2.34 25.40
C PHE A 217 -3.99 -2.08 25.96
N GLN A 218 -4.36 -0.81 26.15
CA GLN A 218 -5.72 -0.46 26.58
C GLN A 218 -6.78 -0.82 25.54
N ILE A 219 -6.51 -0.61 24.24
CA ILE A 219 -7.40 -1.04 23.16
C ILE A 219 -7.62 -2.55 23.23
N SER A 220 -6.53 -3.32 23.35
CA SER A 220 -6.61 -4.79 23.44
C SER A 220 -7.46 -5.26 24.60
N LYS A 221 -7.22 -4.67 25.78
CA LYS A 221 -7.86 -5.04 27.05
C LYS A 221 -9.34 -4.67 27.08
N ASN A 222 -9.70 -3.52 26.53
CA ASN A 222 -11.06 -2.97 26.59
C ASN A 222 -11.88 -3.25 25.32
N HIS A 223 -11.31 -3.95 24.32
CA HIS A 223 -11.94 -4.26 23.04
C HIS A 223 -12.46 -3.00 22.31
N LEU A 224 -11.63 -1.95 22.24
CA LEU A 224 -12.00 -0.67 21.63
C LEU A 224 -11.76 -0.66 20.12
N ASP A 225 -12.50 0.20 19.41
CA ASP A 225 -12.21 0.49 18.00
C ASP A 225 -10.93 1.32 17.92
N ILE A 226 -9.94 0.84 17.18
CA ILE A 226 -8.66 1.53 17.03
C ILE A 226 -8.78 2.92 16.40
N ASN A 227 -9.84 3.15 15.63
CA ASN A 227 -10.12 4.44 15.01
C ASN A 227 -10.54 5.53 16.02
N GLN A 228 -10.84 5.16 17.27
CA GLN A 228 -11.16 6.13 18.32
C GLN A 228 -9.89 6.81 18.89
N ILE A 229 -8.70 6.30 18.53
CA ILE A 229 -7.43 6.83 19.02
C ILE A 229 -6.70 7.58 17.91
N ASP A 230 -6.45 8.86 18.15
CA ASP A 230 -5.58 9.66 17.32
C ASP A 230 -4.11 9.49 17.74
N PHE A 231 -3.46 8.43 17.24
CA PHE A 231 -2.03 8.20 17.42
C PHE A 231 -1.16 9.33 16.85
N SER A 232 -1.66 10.18 15.94
CA SER A 232 -0.87 11.32 15.42
C SER A 232 -0.78 12.48 16.40
N SER A 233 -1.74 12.60 17.33
CA SER A 233 -1.70 13.59 18.41
C SER A 233 -0.71 13.25 19.53
N ILE A 234 -0.21 12.00 19.56
CA ILE A 234 0.72 11.55 20.58
C ILE A 234 2.11 12.01 20.19
N GLU A 235 2.63 13.01 20.90
CA GLU A 235 4.02 13.45 20.72
C GLU A 235 4.99 12.30 21.04
N THR A 236 5.82 11.98 20.04
CA THR A 236 6.86 10.95 20.12
C THR A 236 8.17 11.50 19.57
N THR A 237 9.28 11.07 20.14
CA THR A 237 10.61 11.38 19.60
C THR A 237 11.24 10.14 18.98
N ASP A 238 12.03 10.33 17.92
CA ASP A 238 12.81 9.24 17.31
C ASP A 238 13.69 8.52 18.36
N SER A 239 14.23 9.25 19.33
CA SER A 239 15.02 8.68 20.43
C SER A 239 14.22 7.73 21.32
N GLU A 240 12.98 8.06 21.67
CA GLU A 240 12.12 7.19 22.48
C GLU A 240 11.74 5.92 21.72
N ILE A 241 11.38 6.07 20.44
CA ILE A 241 11.03 4.96 19.55
C ILE A 241 12.24 4.02 19.40
N ILE A 242 13.41 4.55 19.11
CA ILE A 242 14.63 3.77 18.94
C ILE A 242 15.02 3.05 20.24
N GLN A 243 14.91 3.72 21.39
CA GLN A 243 15.26 3.13 22.67
C GLN A 243 14.32 1.98 23.03
N GLU A 244 13.00 2.17 22.89
CA GLU A 244 12.02 1.11 23.09
C GLU A 244 12.23 -0.04 22.11
N GLY A 245 12.50 0.26 20.84
CA GLY A 245 12.80 -0.75 19.82
C GLY A 245 14.03 -1.58 20.18
N LYS A 246 15.09 -0.96 20.72
CA LYS A 246 16.26 -1.70 21.21
C LYS A 246 15.88 -2.64 22.36
N GLU A 247 15.13 -2.15 23.34
CA GLU A 247 14.70 -2.94 24.50
C GLU A 247 13.82 -4.13 24.08
N TYR A 248 12.86 -3.89 23.18
CA TYR A 248 12.00 -4.91 22.62
C TYR A 248 12.79 -5.99 21.88
N LEU A 249 13.70 -5.60 20.99
CA LEU A 249 14.51 -6.54 20.20
C LEU A 249 15.46 -7.36 21.08
N LEU A 250 16.04 -6.78 22.14
CA LEU A 250 16.83 -7.52 23.13
C LEU A 250 15.98 -8.52 23.91
N ASN A 251 14.74 -8.17 24.23
CA ASN A 251 13.84 -9.10 24.91
C ASN A 251 13.44 -10.26 23.99
N LEU A 252 13.06 -9.96 22.74
CA LEU A 252 12.68 -10.96 21.76
C LEU A 252 13.85 -11.90 21.43
N SER A 253 15.08 -11.39 21.34
CA SER A 253 16.27 -12.23 21.15
C SER A 253 16.48 -13.22 22.30
N ARG A 254 16.23 -12.80 23.56
CA ARG A 254 16.31 -13.71 24.73
C ARG A 254 15.22 -14.78 24.68
N ILE A 255 13.99 -14.41 24.35
CA ILE A 255 12.85 -15.34 24.25
C ILE A 255 13.14 -16.45 23.24
N HIS A 256 13.72 -16.10 22.09
CA HIS A 256 14.02 -17.04 21.01
C HIS A 256 15.45 -17.62 21.03
N GLY A 257 16.23 -17.34 22.08
CA GLY A 257 17.59 -17.86 22.24
C GLY A 257 18.55 -17.45 21.12
N ILE A 258 18.43 -16.21 20.62
CA ILE A 258 19.33 -15.65 19.60
C ILE A 258 20.48 -14.93 20.29
N GLU A 259 21.70 -15.41 20.01
CA GLU A 259 22.93 -14.88 20.57
C GLU A 259 23.37 -13.59 19.84
N LEU A 260 23.64 -12.57 20.64
CA LEU A 260 24.06 -11.24 20.20
C LEU A 260 25.44 -10.91 20.74
N ASN A 261 26.13 -9.98 20.08
CA ASN A 261 27.40 -9.50 20.56
C ASN A 261 27.24 -8.82 21.92
N SER A 262 27.87 -9.40 22.94
CA SER A 262 27.72 -8.99 24.33
C SER A 262 28.25 -7.58 24.62
N SER A 263 29.28 -7.15 23.88
CA SER A 263 29.89 -5.82 24.04
C SER A 263 29.19 -4.73 23.24
N GLN A 264 28.60 -5.09 22.10
CA GLN A 264 27.95 -4.17 21.18
C GLN A 264 26.76 -4.87 20.51
N PRO A 265 25.60 -4.96 21.18
CA PRO A 265 24.45 -5.73 20.69
C PRO A 265 23.74 -5.09 19.48
N PHE A 266 24.08 -3.85 19.14
CA PHE A 266 23.52 -3.12 18.00
C PHE A 266 24.60 -2.59 17.07
N ILE A 267 24.31 -2.60 15.78
CA ILE A 267 25.14 -2.06 14.73
C ILE A 267 24.34 -1.08 13.87
N GLU A 268 24.96 0.05 13.53
CA GLU A 268 24.43 1.03 12.59
C GLU A 268 25.44 1.24 11.48
N TYR A 269 24.97 1.10 10.23
CA TYR A 269 25.79 1.28 9.05
C TYR A 269 25.68 2.72 8.55
N GLN A 270 26.80 3.35 8.22
CA GLN A 270 26.80 4.74 7.74
C GLN A 270 26.67 4.82 6.21
N THR A 271 27.11 3.78 5.50
CA THR A 271 27.12 3.74 4.03
C THR A 271 26.62 2.40 3.50
N LYS A 272 26.07 2.40 2.27
CA LYS A 272 25.55 1.17 1.65
C LYS A 272 26.62 0.10 1.45
N ASP A 273 27.87 0.49 1.21
CA ASP A 273 29.01 -0.43 1.02
C ASP A 273 29.36 -1.24 2.29
N GLN A 274 28.94 -0.76 3.46
CA GLN A 274 29.12 -1.47 4.73
C GLN A 274 27.98 -2.45 5.02
N CYS A 275 26.85 -2.31 4.34
CA CYS A 275 25.66 -3.12 4.57
C CYS A 275 25.76 -4.47 3.86
N SER A 276 25.23 -5.52 4.48
CA SER A 276 24.81 -6.71 3.73
C SER A 276 23.68 -6.36 2.74
N ASN A 277 23.44 -7.23 1.76
CA ASN A 277 22.49 -6.97 0.66
C ASN A 277 21.06 -6.61 1.14
N ASP A 278 20.66 -7.12 2.30
CA ASP A 278 19.35 -6.94 2.94
C ASP A 278 19.29 -5.75 3.94
N ARG A 279 20.42 -5.08 4.22
CA ARG A 279 20.51 -3.97 5.16
C ARG A 279 20.70 -2.62 4.47
N PHE A 280 20.33 -1.56 5.17
CA PHE A 280 20.37 -0.19 4.66
C PHE A 280 21.09 0.74 5.65
N PRO A 281 21.78 1.78 5.16
CA PRO A 281 22.46 2.74 6.02
C PRO A 281 21.47 3.51 6.89
N ASN A 282 21.95 4.06 8.01
CA ASN A 282 21.19 4.85 9.00
C ASN A 282 20.04 4.07 9.65
N ARG A 283 20.19 2.75 9.78
CA ARG A 283 19.27 1.86 10.48
C ARG A 283 20.02 1.06 11.54
N ILE A 284 19.39 0.86 12.68
CA ILE A 284 19.96 0.22 13.86
C ILE A 284 19.51 -1.24 13.92
N TYR A 285 20.40 -2.13 13.52
CA TYR A 285 20.18 -3.58 13.50
C TYR A 285 20.78 -4.25 14.72
N LEU A 286 20.32 -5.48 15.00
CA LEU A 286 20.99 -6.36 15.95
C LEU A 286 22.34 -6.84 15.39
N ASN A 287 23.33 -6.92 16.28
CA ASN A 287 24.64 -7.46 16.00
C ASN A 287 24.70 -8.92 16.45
N TYR A 288 24.37 -9.84 15.53
CA TYR A 288 24.31 -11.28 15.79
C TYR A 288 25.72 -11.90 15.88
N GLU A 289 25.96 -12.77 16.86
CA GLU A 289 27.19 -13.59 16.91
C GLU A 289 27.18 -14.70 15.85
N ASN A 290 25.99 -15.24 15.55
CA ASN A 290 25.77 -16.22 14.48
C ASN A 290 24.76 -15.67 13.47
N SER A 291 25.21 -15.43 12.24
CA SER A 291 24.38 -14.86 11.17
C SER A 291 23.28 -15.80 10.63
N GLN A 292 23.24 -17.07 11.04
CA GLN A 292 22.25 -18.05 10.57
C GLN A 292 20.87 -17.89 11.22
N LYS A 293 20.76 -17.21 12.36
CA LYS A 293 19.47 -16.92 13.01
C LYS A 293 19.32 -15.42 13.22
N LYS A 294 18.24 -14.87 12.68
CA LYS A 294 17.89 -13.44 12.79
C LYS A 294 16.52 -13.29 13.43
N LEU A 295 16.28 -12.12 14.02
CA LEU A 295 14.91 -11.73 14.36
C LEU A 295 14.21 -11.29 13.09
N THR A 296 13.06 -11.89 12.80
CA THR A 296 12.27 -11.65 11.60
C THR A 296 10.87 -11.15 11.94
N GLU A 297 10.16 -10.65 10.93
CA GLU A 297 8.74 -10.30 11.02
C GLU A 297 7.85 -11.51 11.42
N THR A 298 8.29 -12.72 11.12
CA THR A 298 7.64 -13.96 11.58
C THR A 298 7.69 -14.07 13.11
N LEU A 299 8.86 -13.94 13.73
CA LEU A 299 8.99 -13.99 15.20
C LEU A 299 8.28 -12.82 15.89
N LEU A 300 8.30 -11.64 15.27
CA LEU A 300 7.48 -10.50 15.69
C LEU A 300 5.99 -10.86 15.68
N SER A 301 5.52 -11.52 14.63
CA SER A 301 4.11 -11.88 14.48
C SER A 301 3.68 -12.90 15.54
N GLU A 302 4.53 -13.87 15.88
CA GLU A 302 4.30 -14.82 16.98
C GLU A 302 4.10 -14.09 18.32
N ASP A 303 4.98 -13.15 18.64
CA ASP A 303 4.92 -12.35 19.87
C ASP A 303 3.65 -11.48 19.93
N LEU A 304 3.24 -10.86 18.81
CA LEU A 304 2.03 -10.03 18.78
C LEU A 304 0.74 -10.85 18.84
N ILE A 305 0.70 -12.04 18.23
CA ILE A 305 -0.43 -12.98 18.38
C ILE A 305 -0.57 -13.35 19.86
N LYS A 306 0.55 -13.73 20.49
CA LYS A 306 0.58 -14.06 21.92
C LYS A 306 0.12 -12.89 22.79
N THR A 307 0.53 -11.67 22.46
CA THR A 307 0.21 -10.48 23.24
C THR A 307 -1.27 -10.07 23.12
N TYR A 308 -1.87 -10.19 21.93
CA TYR A 308 -3.18 -9.59 21.67
C TYR A 308 -4.33 -10.58 21.41
N LEU A 309 -4.02 -11.83 21.02
CA LEU A 309 -5.00 -12.78 20.47
C LEU A 309 -5.07 -14.14 21.18
N GLU A 310 -4.07 -14.52 21.99
CA GLU A 310 -3.87 -15.90 22.51
C GLU A 310 -5.07 -16.47 23.29
N GLU A 311 -5.93 -15.63 23.88
CA GLU A 311 -7.14 -16.07 24.60
C GLU A 311 -8.41 -16.13 23.73
N THR A 312 -8.40 -15.51 22.54
CA THR A 312 -9.63 -15.24 21.77
C THR A 312 -9.77 -16.11 20.51
N PHE A 313 -8.67 -16.54 19.88
CA PHE A 313 -8.72 -17.25 18.60
C PHE A 313 -7.82 -18.49 18.60
N SER A 314 -8.40 -19.65 18.33
CA SER A 314 -7.73 -20.95 18.43
C SER A 314 -6.95 -21.39 17.17
N SER A 315 -6.91 -20.60 16.10
CA SER A 315 -6.30 -21.03 14.83
C SER A 315 -5.77 -19.89 13.94
N ILE A 316 -4.89 -19.05 14.49
CA ILE A 316 -4.11 -18.11 13.69
C ILE A 316 -2.79 -18.76 13.33
N GLU A 317 -2.47 -18.78 12.03
CA GLU A 317 -1.24 -19.35 11.50
C GLU A 317 -0.40 -18.26 10.83
N ILE A 318 0.92 -18.38 10.87
CA ILE A 318 1.82 -17.45 10.18
C ILE A 318 2.30 -18.10 8.89
N VAL A 319 2.19 -17.38 7.78
CA VAL A 319 2.86 -17.73 6.53
C VAL A 319 4.23 -17.07 6.57
N ASP A 320 5.27 -17.89 6.76
CA ASP A 320 6.65 -17.42 6.80
C ASP A 320 7.25 -17.44 5.39
N THR A 321 7.22 -16.28 4.72
CA THR A 321 7.78 -16.14 3.37
C THR A 321 9.29 -15.95 3.42
N SER A 322 10.03 -16.87 2.80
CA SER A 322 11.49 -16.79 2.72
C SER A 322 11.96 -15.61 1.87
N ALA A 323 13.13 -15.06 2.22
CA ALA A 323 13.83 -14.12 1.36
C ALA A 323 14.44 -14.85 0.17
N ASN A 324 14.19 -14.37 -1.06
CA ASN A 324 14.95 -14.83 -2.22
C ASN A 324 16.29 -14.08 -2.28
N GLU A 325 17.32 -14.70 -2.87
CA GLU A 325 18.77 -14.40 -2.81
C GLU A 325 19.23 -12.92 -2.79
N GLN A 326 18.37 -11.94 -3.09
CA GLN A 326 18.63 -10.49 -2.98
C GLN A 326 17.41 -9.62 -2.64
N ILE A 327 16.21 -10.17 -2.42
CA ILE A 327 14.95 -9.41 -2.31
C ILE A 327 14.17 -9.84 -1.07
N ARG A 328 13.95 -8.90 -0.16
CA ARG A 328 13.09 -9.08 1.01
C ARG A 328 11.65 -9.46 0.60
N PRO A 329 10.93 -10.24 1.43
CA PRO A 329 9.51 -10.48 1.23
C PRO A 329 8.72 -9.17 1.09
N ASN A 330 7.72 -9.19 0.21
CA ASN A 330 6.82 -8.08 -0.05
C ASN A 330 5.39 -8.60 -0.20
N THR A 331 4.41 -7.70 -0.35
CA THR A 331 2.99 -8.07 -0.49
C THR A 331 2.76 -9.14 -1.58
N ALA A 332 3.49 -9.10 -2.69
CA ALA A 332 3.31 -10.05 -3.77
C ALA A 332 3.90 -11.44 -3.44
N SER A 333 5.03 -11.52 -2.73
CA SER A 333 5.60 -12.81 -2.32
C SER A 333 4.81 -13.43 -1.18
N THR A 334 4.40 -12.64 -0.18
CA THR A 334 3.61 -13.19 0.94
C THR A 334 2.21 -13.62 0.51
N ALA A 335 1.59 -12.89 -0.43
CA ALA A 335 0.35 -13.33 -1.08
C ALA A 335 0.54 -14.60 -1.93
N GLN A 336 1.72 -14.78 -2.52
CA GLN A 336 2.02 -15.97 -3.31
C GLN A 336 1.99 -17.21 -2.42
N ASP A 337 2.78 -17.20 -1.35
CA ASP A 337 2.92 -18.35 -0.44
C ASP A 337 1.58 -18.68 0.24
N ALA A 338 0.81 -17.66 0.63
CA ALA A 338 -0.53 -17.84 1.16
C ALA A 338 -1.49 -18.47 0.14
N THR A 339 -1.42 -18.06 -1.12
CA THR A 339 -2.24 -18.63 -2.20
C THR A 339 -1.84 -20.06 -2.51
N GLU A 340 -0.54 -20.34 -2.60
CA GLU A 340 -0.03 -21.70 -2.86
C GLU A 340 -0.49 -22.65 -1.76
N LYS A 341 -0.39 -22.23 -0.50
CA LYS A 341 -0.93 -22.96 0.65
C LYS A 341 -2.44 -23.20 0.54
N PHE A 342 -3.21 -22.17 0.19
CA PHE A 342 -4.66 -22.29 0.00
C PHE A 342 -5.03 -23.25 -1.15
N ILE A 343 -4.27 -23.23 -2.24
CA ILE A 343 -4.47 -24.14 -3.38
C ILE A 343 -4.16 -25.59 -2.99
N GLN A 344 -3.17 -25.84 -2.14
CA GLN A 344 -2.93 -27.19 -1.63
C GLN A 344 -4.12 -27.73 -0.86
N GLN A 345 -4.80 -26.89 -0.06
CA GLN A 345 -6.04 -27.28 0.62
C GLN A 345 -7.16 -27.61 -0.39
N ILE A 346 -7.26 -26.87 -1.50
CA ILE A 346 -8.18 -27.20 -2.61
C ILE A 346 -7.86 -28.58 -3.19
N PHE A 347 -6.59 -28.87 -3.49
CA PHE A 347 -6.18 -30.16 -4.05
C PHE A 347 -6.33 -31.33 -3.09
N ASN A 348 -6.20 -31.08 -1.77
CA ASN A 348 -6.44 -32.08 -0.73
C ASN A 348 -7.93 -32.39 -0.52
N GLY A 349 -8.84 -31.62 -1.13
CA GLY A 349 -10.27 -31.83 -1.04
C GLY A 349 -10.95 -31.16 0.16
N ASP A 350 -10.25 -30.27 0.87
CA ASP A 350 -10.74 -29.61 2.10
C ASP A 350 -12.02 -28.78 1.85
N PHE A 351 -12.21 -28.31 0.62
CA PHE A 351 -13.33 -27.44 0.22
C PHE A 351 -14.43 -28.12 -0.60
N ARG A 352 -14.43 -29.46 -0.71
CA ARG A 352 -15.41 -30.23 -1.52
C ARG A 352 -15.53 -29.67 -2.96
N GLU A 353 -16.75 -29.56 -3.48
CA GLU A 353 -17.05 -29.05 -4.84
C GLU A 353 -17.03 -27.51 -4.94
N LYS A 354 -16.67 -26.78 -3.88
CA LYS A 354 -16.68 -25.31 -3.90
C LYS A 354 -15.65 -24.77 -4.91
N LYS A 355 -16.11 -23.84 -5.76
CA LYS A 355 -15.29 -23.21 -6.81
C LYS A 355 -15.09 -21.71 -6.64
N LEU A 356 -15.98 -21.04 -5.90
CA LEU A 356 -15.89 -19.61 -5.63
C LEU A 356 -15.47 -19.39 -4.18
N PHE A 357 -14.36 -18.68 -3.97
CA PHE A 357 -13.84 -18.37 -2.65
C PHE A 357 -13.74 -16.87 -2.41
N HIS A 358 -14.02 -16.46 -1.18
CA HIS A 358 -13.89 -15.07 -0.74
C HIS A 358 -12.87 -14.99 0.37
N ILE A 359 -11.77 -14.28 0.12
CA ILE A 359 -10.69 -14.10 1.09
C ILE A 359 -10.72 -12.66 1.55
N LEU A 360 -10.74 -12.47 2.86
CA LEU A 360 -10.65 -11.16 3.48
C LEU A 360 -9.18 -10.78 3.64
N LEU A 361 -8.74 -9.67 3.05
CA LEU A 361 -7.40 -9.13 3.26
C LEU A 361 -7.49 -7.98 4.26
N TRP A 362 -6.83 -8.12 5.40
CA TRP A 362 -6.77 -7.12 6.46
C TRP A 362 -5.48 -6.32 6.39
N SER A 363 -5.59 -5.00 6.33
CA SER A 363 -4.45 -4.08 6.36
C SER A 363 -4.82 -2.75 7.00
N ASN A 364 -4.00 -1.72 6.78
CA ASN A 364 -4.28 -0.34 7.14
C ASN A 364 -4.38 0.53 5.88
N ASN A 365 -5.16 1.61 5.97
CA ASN A 365 -5.01 2.71 5.05
C ASN A 365 -3.65 3.41 5.24
N PRO A 366 -3.04 3.96 4.17
CA PRO A 366 -3.53 4.05 2.79
C PRO A 366 -3.21 2.80 1.94
N SER A 367 -2.58 1.78 2.51
CA SER A 367 -2.00 0.67 1.74
C SER A 367 -3.00 -0.37 1.25
N ILE A 368 -4.19 -0.49 1.86
CA ILE A 368 -5.10 -1.63 1.66
C ILE A 368 -5.55 -1.82 0.20
N GLU A 369 -5.93 -0.75 -0.51
CA GLU A 369 -6.44 -0.89 -1.87
C GLU A 369 -5.34 -1.40 -2.82
N ARG A 370 -4.13 -0.83 -2.71
CA ARG A 370 -2.96 -1.28 -3.45
C ARG A 370 -2.63 -2.73 -3.12
N GLN A 371 -2.62 -3.10 -1.84
CA GLN A 371 -2.32 -4.46 -1.41
C GLN A 371 -3.37 -5.46 -1.93
N THR A 372 -4.65 -5.07 -1.95
CA THR A 372 -5.73 -5.89 -2.51
C THR A 372 -5.50 -6.18 -4.00
N LEU A 373 -5.13 -5.16 -4.78
CA LEU A 373 -4.81 -5.32 -6.20
C LEU A 373 -3.62 -6.25 -6.41
N VAL A 374 -2.52 -6.04 -5.68
CA VAL A 374 -1.31 -6.87 -5.77
C VAL A 374 -1.62 -8.32 -5.42
N THR A 375 -2.34 -8.55 -4.32
CA THR A 375 -2.75 -9.88 -3.87
C THR A 375 -3.65 -10.54 -4.90
N GLN A 376 -4.67 -9.85 -5.43
CA GLN A 376 -5.58 -10.41 -6.45
C GLN A 376 -4.85 -10.77 -7.74
N ARG A 377 -3.90 -9.95 -8.21
CA ARG A 377 -3.06 -10.27 -9.38
C ARG A 377 -2.24 -11.52 -9.15
N LYS A 378 -1.62 -11.63 -7.98
CA LYS A 378 -0.81 -12.79 -7.65
C LYS A 378 -1.66 -14.06 -7.56
N VAL A 379 -2.81 -13.98 -6.91
CA VAL A 379 -3.80 -15.06 -6.84
C VAL A 379 -4.20 -15.54 -8.24
N ASN A 380 -4.56 -14.61 -9.12
CA ASN A 380 -4.92 -14.94 -10.51
C ASN A 380 -3.79 -15.65 -11.24
N SER A 381 -2.55 -15.14 -11.11
CA SER A 381 -1.37 -15.75 -11.74
C SER A 381 -1.13 -17.19 -11.27
N ILE A 382 -1.35 -17.48 -9.99
CA ILE A 382 -1.15 -18.83 -9.45
C ILE A 382 -2.30 -19.75 -9.84
N LEU A 383 -3.55 -19.28 -9.84
CA LEU A 383 -4.69 -20.04 -10.35
C LEU A 383 -4.50 -20.44 -11.82
N GLU A 384 -3.94 -19.55 -12.65
CA GLU A 384 -3.58 -19.84 -14.03
C GLU A 384 -2.50 -20.93 -14.11
N LYS A 385 -1.39 -20.77 -13.38
CA LYS A 385 -0.29 -21.75 -13.36
C LYS A 385 -0.73 -23.13 -12.89
N SER A 386 -1.68 -23.19 -11.95
CA SER A 386 -2.21 -24.42 -11.37
C SER A 386 -3.38 -25.02 -12.17
N ASN A 387 -3.69 -24.45 -13.34
CA ASN A 387 -4.83 -24.80 -14.17
C ASN A 387 -6.21 -24.78 -13.48
N LEU A 388 -6.36 -23.98 -12.43
CA LEU A 388 -7.60 -23.90 -11.67
C LEU A 388 -8.63 -22.98 -12.35
N ILE A 389 -8.18 -21.98 -13.10
CA ILE A 389 -9.09 -21.11 -13.87
C ILE A 389 -9.86 -21.91 -14.93
N GLU A 390 -9.20 -22.81 -15.68
CA GLU A 390 -9.87 -23.69 -16.66
C GLU A 390 -10.87 -24.64 -16.00
N ASN A 391 -10.65 -24.95 -14.72
CA ASN A 391 -11.54 -25.77 -13.89
C ASN A 391 -12.60 -24.93 -13.13
N ASN A 392 -12.87 -23.71 -13.59
CA ASN A 392 -13.87 -22.77 -13.08
C ASN A 392 -13.65 -22.29 -11.63
N TYR A 393 -12.44 -22.40 -11.09
CA TYR A 393 -12.14 -21.84 -9.78
C TYR A 393 -11.97 -20.31 -9.85
N LYS A 394 -12.50 -19.62 -8.85
CA LYS A 394 -12.38 -18.19 -8.66
C LYS A 394 -12.10 -17.88 -7.20
N ILE A 395 -11.08 -17.06 -6.96
CA ILE A 395 -10.77 -16.50 -5.64
C ILE A 395 -10.90 -14.97 -5.76
N SER A 396 -11.69 -14.37 -4.88
CA SER A 396 -11.86 -12.92 -4.79
C SER A 396 -11.30 -12.40 -3.47
N ILE A 397 -10.38 -11.45 -3.56
CA ILE A 397 -9.77 -10.76 -2.43
C ILE A 397 -10.60 -9.51 -2.10
N HIS A 398 -10.97 -9.37 -0.82
CA HIS A 398 -11.74 -8.25 -0.30
C HIS A 398 -10.92 -7.50 0.75
N GLY A 399 -10.46 -6.30 0.40
CA GLY A 399 -9.63 -5.49 1.28
C GLY A 399 -10.42 -4.73 2.34
N ILE A 400 -9.94 -4.77 3.59
CA ILE A 400 -10.41 -3.96 4.72
C ILE A 400 -9.24 -3.23 5.35
N GLY A 401 -9.45 -1.96 5.69
CA GLY A 401 -8.44 -1.11 6.30
C GLY A 401 -9.02 -0.28 7.42
N CYS A 402 -8.33 -0.22 8.57
CA CYS A 402 -8.59 0.79 9.59
C CYS A 402 -8.28 2.20 9.04
N SER A 403 -8.85 3.22 9.68
CA SER A 403 -8.52 4.61 9.31
C SER A 403 -7.02 4.83 9.45
N SER A 404 -6.42 5.57 8.52
CA SER A 404 -5.05 6.02 8.72
C SER A 404 -5.07 7.28 9.58
N ASN A 405 -4.27 7.33 10.64
CA ASN A 405 -3.85 8.62 11.17
C ASN A 405 -2.96 9.26 10.11
N VAL A 406 -3.30 10.48 9.70
CA VAL A 406 -2.89 11.04 8.41
C VAL A 406 -1.40 11.41 8.44
N ASN A 407 -0.54 10.44 8.17
CA ASN A 407 0.82 10.72 7.74
C ASN A 407 0.75 11.04 6.23
N LEU A 408 0.75 12.34 5.93
CA LEU A 408 0.49 12.85 4.59
C LEU A 408 1.52 12.32 3.58
N GLU A 409 2.75 12.10 4.00
CA GLU A 409 3.84 11.55 3.19
C GLU A 409 3.58 10.10 2.79
N ILE A 410 3.12 9.27 3.74
CA ILE A 410 2.76 7.88 3.49
C ILE A 410 1.54 7.82 2.56
N VAL A 411 0.52 8.65 2.79
CA VAL A 411 -0.66 8.76 1.92
C VAL A 411 -0.26 9.14 0.50
N HIS A 412 0.56 10.18 0.38
CA HIS A 412 1.08 10.66 -0.89
C HIS A 412 1.88 9.57 -1.62
N SER A 413 2.79 8.88 -0.93
CA SER A 413 3.58 7.78 -1.50
C SER A 413 2.71 6.60 -1.96
N GLU A 414 1.74 6.19 -1.14
CA GLU A 414 0.85 5.06 -1.47
C GLU A 414 -0.10 5.41 -2.61
N LEU A 415 -0.52 6.67 -2.78
CA LEU A 415 -1.28 7.08 -3.96
C LEU A 415 -0.51 6.81 -5.25
N GLY A 416 0.76 7.21 -5.32
CA GLY A 416 1.59 6.93 -6.50
C GLY A 416 1.77 5.45 -6.79
N ALA A 417 1.96 4.66 -5.74
CA ALA A 417 2.05 3.20 -5.85
C ALA A 417 0.71 2.58 -6.26
N LEU A 418 -0.42 3.08 -5.77
CA LEU A 418 -1.77 2.63 -6.12
C LEU A 418 -2.08 2.87 -7.61
N ILE A 419 -1.79 4.07 -8.13
CA ILE A 419 -2.00 4.36 -9.56
C ILE A 419 -1.15 3.42 -10.44
N THR A 420 0.06 3.10 -10.01
CA THR A 420 0.92 2.14 -10.71
C THR A 420 0.31 0.75 -10.75
N GLU A 421 -0.21 0.25 -9.63
CA GLU A 421 -0.88 -1.05 -9.58
C GLU A 421 -2.19 -1.08 -10.38
N LYS A 422 -2.96 0.02 -10.37
CA LYS A 422 -4.16 0.19 -11.21
C LYS A 422 -3.82 0.14 -12.70
N TYR A 423 -2.75 0.82 -13.12
CA TYR A 423 -2.26 0.77 -14.50
C TYR A 423 -1.81 -0.66 -14.89
N LEU A 424 -1.05 -1.33 -14.02
CA LEU A 424 -0.61 -2.71 -14.27
C LEU A 424 -1.78 -3.68 -14.38
N TRP A 425 -2.78 -3.55 -13.51
CA TRP A 425 -4.01 -4.34 -13.55
C TRP A 425 -4.72 -4.18 -14.90
N LEU A 426 -4.96 -2.93 -15.32
CA LEU A 426 -5.60 -2.64 -16.60
C LEU A 426 -4.85 -3.29 -17.77
N PHE A 427 -3.52 -3.12 -17.78
CA PHE A 427 -2.68 -3.65 -18.84
C PHE A 427 -2.74 -5.19 -18.92
N GLU A 428 -2.78 -5.89 -17.78
CA GLU A 428 -2.94 -7.35 -17.77
C GLU A 428 -4.29 -7.80 -18.34
N GLN A 429 -5.37 -7.07 -18.06
CA GLN A 429 -6.69 -7.38 -18.62
C GLN A 429 -6.72 -7.17 -20.14
N GLN A 430 -6.19 -6.04 -20.61
CA GLN A 430 -6.13 -5.72 -22.04
C GLN A 430 -5.23 -6.72 -22.81
N LYS A 431 -4.12 -7.15 -22.20
CA LYS A 431 -3.26 -8.19 -22.79
C LYS A 431 -4.01 -9.52 -22.98
N LYS A 432 -4.85 -9.92 -22.01
CA LYS A 432 -5.67 -11.14 -22.12
C LYS A 432 -6.74 -11.04 -23.21
N GLN A 433 -7.25 -9.83 -23.45
CA GLN A 433 -8.24 -9.55 -24.50
C GLN A 433 -7.61 -9.37 -25.90
N GLY A 434 -6.27 -9.35 -25.98
CA GLY A 434 -5.55 -9.13 -27.24
C GLY A 434 -5.60 -7.68 -27.74
N GLU A 435 -5.95 -6.72 -26.88
CA GLU A 435 -6.43 -5.40 -27.30
C GLU A 435 -5.35 -4.31 -27.48
N ILE A 436 -4.06 -4.51 -27.14
CA ILE A 436 -3.08 -3.40 -27.22
C ILE A 436 -1.69 -3.79 -27.78
N LYS A 437 -1.25 -3.03 -28.80
CA LYS A 437 0.17 -2.75 -29.09
C LYS A 437 0.57 -1.51 -28.31
N LYS A 438 1.52 -1.64 -27.38
CA LYS A 438 2.03 -0.51 -26.59
C LYS A 438 2.72 0.53 -27.46
N LYS A 439 2.36 1.80 -27.32
CA LYS A 439 3.13 2.96 -27.78
C LYS A 439 4.40 3.16 -26.95
N ARG A 440 4.32 3.02 -25.61
CA ARG A 440 5.45 3.26 -24.69
C ARG A 440 5.72 2.04 -23.81
N ASN A 441 6.99 1.80 -23.48
CA ASN A 441 7.32 0.80 -22.47
C ASN A 441 6.99 1.36 -21.08
N ILE A 442 6.35 0.56 -20.23
CA ILE A 442 6.06 0.98 -18.86
C ILE A 442 7.34 1.33 -18.09
N ASN A 443 8.44 0.62 -18.36
CA ASN A 443 9.73 0.91 -17.74
C ASN A 443 10.30 2.27 -18.18
N ASP A 444 9.84 2.81 -19.30
CA ASP A 444 10.20 4.16 -19.71
C ASP A 444 9.36 5.20 -18.96
N LEU A 445 8.22 4.84 -18.38
CA LEU A 445 7.35 5.74 -17.62
C LEU A 445 7.61 5.71 -16.11
N LEU A 446 8.23 4.64 -15.60
CA LEU A 446 8.54 4.47 -14.17
C LEU A 446 9.88 5.11 -13.80
N PHE A 447 9.92 5.78 -12.64
CA PHE A 447 11.16 6.40 -12.13
C PHE A 447 12.20 5.36 -11.72
N GLN A 448 11.75 4.23 -11.14
CA GLN A 448 12.62 3.21 -10.55
C GLN A 448 13.44 2.40 -11.57
N THR A 449 13.13 2.52 -12.86
CA THR A 449 13.79 1.78 -13.96
C THR A 449 14.66 2.68 -14.84
N ARG A 450 14.61 4.01 -14.64
CA ARG A 450 15.50 4.96 -15.29
C ARG A 450 16.80 5.02 -14.47
N LYS A 451 17.90 4.56 -15.08
CA LYS A 451 19.23 4.50 -14.46
C LYS A 451 19.76 5.87 -14.05
#